data_AF-A0A8J2J9S2-F1
#
_entry.id   AF-A0A8J2J9S2-F1
#
_cell.length_a   1.000
_cell.length_b   1.000
_cell.length_c   1.000
_cell.angle_alpha   90.00
_cell.angle_beta   90.00
_cell.angle_gamma   90.00
#
_symmetry.space_group_name_H-M   'P 1'
#
loop_
_entity.id
_entity.type
_entity.pdbx_description
1 polymer ?
#
loop_
_entity_poly.entity_id
_entity_poly.type
_entity_poly.pdbx_seq_one_letter_code
_entity_poly.pdbx_strand_id
1 'polypeptide(L)' 'YHAQPNLAGYTPQAAFRIASRLAMYGAPAAVGVLLFANGIPRVQRDVLQKIPFLGRYFHKEVHPADNPF' A
#
# COMPACT_ATOMS: atom_id res chain seq x y z
N TYR A 1 4.79 -4.38 -44.71
CA TYR A 1 4.57 -3.64 -43.45
C TYR A 1 3.61 -4.43 -42.59
N HIS A 2 3.99 -4.77 -41.35
CA HIS A 2 3.10 -5.43 -40.39
C HIS A 2 2.52 -4.35 -39.47
N ALA A 3 1.20 -4.23 -39.39
CA ALA A 3 0.57 -3.29 -38.48
C ALA A 3 0.89 -3.71 -37.04
N GLN A 4 1.61 -2.86 -36.31
CA GLN A 4 1.89 -3.11 -34.90
C GLN A 4 0.59 -2.86 -34.10
N PRO A 5 0.07 -3.85 -33.37
CA PRO A 5 -1.14 -3.68 -32.59
C PRO A 5 -0.91 -2.56 -31.57
N ASN A 6 -1.78 -1.56 -31.63
CA ASN A 6 -1.80 -0.47 -30.68
C ASN A 6 -3.24 -0.16 -30.30
N LEU A 7 -3.44 0.27 -29.06
CA LEU A 7 -4.72 0.74 -28.56
C LEU A 7 -4.55 2.20 -28.16
N ALA A 8 -5.30 3.11 -28.80
CA ALA A 8 -5.19 4.55 -28.57
C ALA A 8 -3.74 5.08 -28.65
N GLY A 9 -2.91 4.51 -29.53
CA GLY A 9 -1.50 4.89 -29.69
C GLY A 9 -0.51 4.18 -28.75
N TYR A 10 -0.97 3.37 -27.79
CA TYR A 10 -0.10 2.57 -26.92
C TYR A 10 0.15 1.19 -27.51
N THR A 11 1.42 0.87 -27.79
CA THR A 11 1.83 -0.50 -28.13
C THR A 11 2.04 -1.32 -26.84
N PRO A 12 1.94 -2.66 -26.90
CA PRO A 12 2.23 -3.53 -25.74
C PRO A 12 3.61 -3.28 -25.12
N GLN A 13 4.61 -3.00 -25.97
CA GLN A 13 5.97 -2.69 -25.52
C GLN A 13 6.04 -1.36 -24.76
N ALA A 14 5.31 -0.34 -25.22
CA ALA A 14 5.20 0.94 -24.53
C ALA A 14 4.50 0.78 -23.18
N ALA A 15 3.39 0.03 -23.14
CA ALA A 15 2.66 -0.27 -21.91
C ALA A 15 3.56 -0.99 -20.88
N PHE A 16 4.30 -2.00 -21.31
CA PHE A 16 5.24 -2.72 -20.44
C PHE A 16 6.34 -1.80 -19.89
N ARG A 17 6.90 -0.92 -20.72
CA ARG A 17 7.92 0.04 -20.30
C ARG A 17 7.39 1.06 -19.29
N ILE A 18 6.14 1.49 -19.43
CA ILE A 18 5.50 2.39 -18.47
C ILE A 18 5.22 1.64 -17.16
N ALA A 19 4.65 0.44 -17.24
CA ALA A 19 4.34 -0.38 -16.08
C ALA A 19 5.59 -0.71 -15.26
N SER A 20 6.70 -1.08 -15.90
CA SER A 20 7.95 -1.39 -15.18
C SER A 20 8.53 -0.17 -14.47
N ARG A 21 8.41 1.03 -15.05
CA ARG A 21 8.79 2.28 -14.39
C ARG A 21 7.88 2.59 -13.21
N LEU A 22 6.57 2.44 -13.36
CA LEU A 22 5.59 2.69 -12.29
C LEU A 22 5.72 1.70 -11.13
N ALA A 23 6.07 0.44 -11.41
CA ALA A 23 6.27 -0.58 -10.40
C ALA A 23 7.30 -0.17 -9.34
N MET A 24 8.36 0.56 -9.74
CA MET A 24 9.38 1.07 -8.83
C MET A 24 8.83 2.05 -7.78
N TYR A 25 7.70 2.70 -8.05
CA TYR A 25 7.07 3.64 -7.12
C TYR A 25 6.02 3.00 -6.21
N GLY A 26 5.69 1.71 -6.40
CA GLY A 26 4.64 1.04 -5.64
C GLY A 26 4.95 0.94 -4.14
N ALA A 27 6.19 0.54 -3.79
CA ALA A 27 6.62 0.44 -2.40
C ALA A 27 6.60 1.78 -1.65
N PRO A 28 7.26 2.87 -2.12
CA PRO A 28 7.22 4.15 -1.43
C PRO A 28 5.80 4.75 -1.39
N ALA A 29 4.99 4.55 -2.44
CA ALA A 29 3.59 4.98 -2.42
C ALA A 29 2.78 4.26 -1.34
N ALA A 30 2.93 2.93 -1.21
CA ALA A 30 2.26 2.15 -0.17
C ALA A 30 2.69 2.59 1.24
N VAL A 31 3.99 2.82 1.46
CA VAL A 31 4.50 3.37 2.73
C VAL A 31 3.89 4.75 3.01
N GLY A 32 3.83 5.63 2.01
CA GLY A 32 3.21 6.94 2.15
C GLY A 32 1.73 6.85 2.55
N VAL A 33 0.95 6.01 1.87
CA VAL A 33 -0.46 5.79 2.21
C VAL A 33 -0.62 5.29 3.64
N LEU A 34 0.19 4.31 4.06
CA LEU A 34 0.13 3.76 5.42
C LEU A 34 0.54 4.79 6.48
N LEU A 35 1.51 5.66 6.17
CA LEU A 35 1.92 6.73 7.06
C LEU A 35 0.77 7.70 7.35
N PHE A 36 0.07 8.17 6.32
CA PHE A 36 -1.06 9.09 6.49
C PHE A 36 -2.31 8.39 7.05
N ALA A 37 -2.52 7.12 6.73
CA ALA A 37 -3.66 6.35 7.20
C ALA A 37 -3.49 5.75 8.61
N ASN A 38 -2.34 5.97 9.27
CA ASN A 38 -2.02 5.32 10.53
C ASN A 38 -3.03 5.62 11.66
N GLY A 39 -3.75 6.74 11.62
CA GLY A 39 -4.73 7.12 12.64
C GLY A 39 -6.03 6.31 12.61
N ILE A 40 -6.28 5.54 11.54
CA ILE A 40 -7.51 4.76 11.38
C ILE A 40 -7.38 3.45 12.16
N PRO A 41 -8.24 3.16 13.16
CA PRO A 41 -8.09 1.97 14.01
C PRO A 41 -8.17 0.64 13.24
N ARG A 42 -8.89 0.61 12.12
CA ARG A 42 -8.93 -0.57 11.23
C ARG A 42 -7.62 -0.76 10.47
N VAL A 43 -7.01 0.31 9.97
CA VAL A 43 -5.70 0.23 9.28
C VAL A 43 -4.61 -0.25 10.24
N GLN A 44 -4.64 0.23 11.49
CA GLN A 44 -3.72 -0.25 12.52
C GLN A 44 -3.87 -1.76 12.75
N ARG A 45 -5.08 -2.25 13.04
CA ARG A 45 -5.35 -3.67 13.35
C ARG A 45 -5.16 -4.60 12.15
N ASP A 46 -5.65 -4.21 10.99
CA ASP A 46 -5.74 -5.12 9.84
C ASP A 46 -4.46 -5.13 8.99
N VAL A 47 -3.65 -4.05 9.05
CA VAL A 47 -2.44 -3.90 8.23
C VAL A 47 -1.20 -3.69 9.09
N LEU A 48 -1.12 -2.61 9.87
CA LEU A 48 0.12 -2.22 10.54
C LEU A 48 0.56 -3.21 11.63
N GLN A 49 -0.40 -3.80 12.37
CA GLN A 49 -0.14 -4.83 13.38
C GLN A 49 0.41 -6.14 12.79
N LYS A 50 0.18 -6.41 11.50
CA LYS A 50 0.66 -7.62 10.81
C LYS A 50 2.08 -7.48 10.28
N ILE A 51 2.65 -6.28 10.33
CA ILE A 51 4.03 -6.05 9.89
C ILE A 51 4.97 -6.60 10.98
N PRO A 52 5.85 -7.58 10.66
CA PRO A 52 6.77 -8.14 11.64
C PRO A 52 7.66 -7.04 12.21
N PHE A 53 8.01 -7.16 13.50
CA PHE A 53 8.79 -6.18 14.29
C PHE A 53 8.10 -4.82 14.56
N LEU A 54 7.25 -4.33 13.66
CA LEU A 54 6.54 -3.05 13.78
C LEU A 54 5.16 -3.16 14.44
N GLY A 55 4.50 -4.32 14.34
CA GLY A 55 3.12 -4.46 14.78
C GLY A 55 2.87 -4.16 16.26
N ARG A 56 3.86 -4.43 17.11
CA ARG A 56 3.81 -4.14 18.56
C ARG A 56 3.64 -2.66 18.90
N TYR A 57 4.09 -1.74 18.03
CA TYR A 57 3.94 -0.29 18.26
C TYR A 57 2.48 0.19 18.09
N PHE A 58 1.67 -0.58 17.36
CA PHE A 58 0.28 -0.27 17.09
C PHE A 58 -0.68 -1.08 17.98
N HIS A 59 -0.16 -1.87 18.93
CA HIS A 59 -0.97 -2.59 19.90
C HIS A 59 -1.15 -1.73 21.15
N LYS A 60 -2.38 -1.28 21.39
CA LYS A 60 -2.73 -0.57 22.62
C LYS A 60 -3.42 -1.54 23.56
N GLU A 61 -2.71 -2.00 24.57
CA GLU A 61 -3.29 -2.78 25.66
C GLU A 61 -3.95 -1.80 26.63
N VAL A 62 -5.27 -1.91 26.79
CA VAL A 62 -6.03 -1.12 27.76
C VAL A 62 -6.50 -2.09 28.84
N HIS A 63 -6.14 -1.83 30.09
CA HIS A 63 -6.59 -2.67 31.18
C HIS A 63 -8.13 -2.57 31.29
N PRO A 64 -8.86 -3.69 31.44
CA PRO A 64 -10.32 -3.66 31.47
C PRO A 64 -10.91 -2.73 32.56
N ALA A 65 -10.17 -2.55 33.66
CA ALA A 65 -10.54 -1.62 34.73
C ALA A 65 -10.39 -0.13 34.38
N ASP A 66 -9.54 0.21 33.39
CA ASP A 66 -9.29 1.57 32.93
C ASP A 66 -10.22 1.97 31.77
N ASN A 67 -11.06 1.05 31.31
CA ASN A 67 -12.04 1.31 30.27
C ASN A 67 -13.42 1.58 30.90
N PRO A 68 -13.93 2.82 30.84
CA PRO A 68 -15.26 3.15 31.36
C PRO A 68 -16.43 2.69 30.46
N PHE A 69 -16.15 1.92 29.40
CA PHE A 69 -17.14 1.40 28.43
C PHE A 69 -16.96 -0.08 28.12
#